data_AF-A0A8S9YTC2-F1
#
_entry.id   AF-A0A8S9YTC2-F1
#
_cell.length_a   1.000
_cell.length_b   1.000
_cell.length_c   1.000
_cell.angle_alpha   90.00
_cell.angle_beta   90.00
_cell.angle_gamma   90.00
#
_symmetry.space_group_name_H-M   'P 1'
#
loop_
_entity.id
_entity.type
_entity.pdbx_description
1 polymer ?
#
loop_
_entity_poly.entity_id
_entity_poly.type
_entity_poly.pdbx_seq_one_letter_code
_entity_poly.pdbx_strand_id
1 'polypeptide(L)'
;MLFSRSMRCHLLISVFIVCTIRDASLQEPSDMFWVSSECVDKNGKPQMCYPPFTSAAADRQVSATNTCGEKARQKYCIHMSTSGMASRCQYCDSRNPVESHFAEYMTDKNPNNWWQSETMADNPLLHFKDSVNLTVDLGTQFHVNYVYLQFRSPRPHAMVIYKRFDDTSDWTPWAYFSSNCYTYFGMTYNVVPVFTSPDKVICQEEYSTLQPLYEGEVIFSVINGRPNYDRFFEDTELQVSDARFISANYSTNCQCSNYQSSSFVIFIMSAW
;
A
#
# COMPACT_ATOMS: atom_id res chain seq x y z
N MET A 1 -38.42 -59.73 42.03
CA MET A 1 -37.23 -60.50 41.60
C MET A 1 -36.15 -59.52 41.15
N LEU A 2 -35.12 -59.40 41.99
CA LEU A 2 -33.68 -59.26 41.71
C LEU A 2 -33.11 -58.62 40.42
N PHE A 3 -32.05 -57.83 40.70
CA PHE A 3 -30.76 -57.63 40.02
C PHE A 3 -30.47 -56.35 39.19
N SER A 4 -29.98 -55.36 39.94
CA SER A 4 -28.77 -54.53 39.77
C SER A 4 -27.90 -54.70 38.51
N ARG A 5 -27.56 -53.56 37.87
CA ARG A 5 -26.54 -53.40 36.83
C ARG A 5 -25.46 -52.43 37.33
N SER A 6 -24.18 -52.82 37.28
CA SER A 6 -23.06 -51.89 37.33
C SER A 6 -21.89 -52.33 36.44
N MET A 7 -21.54 -51.42 35.53
CA MET A 7 -20.24 -51.08 34.93
C MET A 7 -19.21 -52.18 34.65
N ARG A 8 -18.90 -52.38 33.37
CA ARG A 8 -17.58 -52.78 32.87
C ARG A 8 -16.99 -51.64 32.03
N CYS A 9 -15.84 -51.16 32.49
CA CYS A 9 -14.97 -50.19 31.81
C CYS A 9 -14.10 -50.98 30.81
N HIS A 10 -14.19 -50.68 29.51
CA HIS A 10 -13.27 -51.19 28.50
C HIS A 10 -12.39 -50.05 27.98
N LEU A 11 -11.07 -50.23 28.12
CA LEU A 11 -10.04 -49.38 27.55
C LEU A 11 -10.20 -49.28 26.02
N LEU A 12 -10.28 -48.06 25.50
CA LEU A 12 -9.95 -47.73 24.12
C LEU A 12 -8.89 -46.63 24.14
N ILE A 13 -7.72 -46.97 23.61
CA ILE A 13 -6.56 -46.08 23.46
C ILE A 13 -6.90 -45.04 22.38
N SER A 14 -7.22 -43.83 22.80
CA SER A 14 -7.42 -42.68 21.91
C SER A 14 -6.07 -42.15 21.44
N VAL A 15 -5.70 -42.45 20.19
CA VAL A 15 -4.59 -41.78 19.49
C VAL A 15 -5.00 -40.33 19.25
N PHE A 16 -4.50 -39.42 20.08
CA PHE A 16 -4.61 -37.99 19.83
C PHE A 16 -3.61 -37.60 18.73
N ILE A 17 -4.08 -37.56 17.49
CA ILE A 17 -3.42 -36.79 16.43
C ILE A 17 -3.63 -35.32 16.79
N VAL A 18 -2.64 -34.72 17.44
CA VAL A 18 -2.56 -33.27 17.58
C VAL A 18 -2.26 -32.72 16.19
N CYS A 19 -3.31 -32.40 15.43
CA CYS A 19 -3.19 -31.46 14.33
C CYS A 19 -2.77 -30.13 14.95
N THR A 20 -1.49 -29.81 14.86
CA THR A 20 -1.03 -28.45 15.08
C THR A 20 -1.65 -27.62 13.98
N ILE A 21 -2.68 -26.86 14.33
CA ILE A 21 -3.18 -25.78 13.51
C ILE A 21 -1.99 -24.83 13.41
N ARG A 22 -1.29 -24.87 12.28
CA ARG A 22 -0.41 -23.77 11.90
C ARG A 22 -1.36 -22.60 11.62
N ASP A 23 -1.52 -21.75 12.63
CA ASP A 23 -2.01 -20.39 12.41
C ASP A 23 -1.15 -19.79 11.30
N ALA A 24 -1.76 -19.59 10.15
CA ALA A 24 -1.23 -18.73 9.11
C ALA A 24 -1.48 -17.28 9.56
N SER A 25 -0.84 -16.88 10.66
CA SER A 25 -0.66 -15.48 10.99
C SER A 25 0.22 -14.87 9.91
N LEU A 26 -0.29 -13.81 9.29
CA LEU A 26 0.40 -12.87 8.41
C LEU A 26 1.88 -12.81 8.78
N GLN A 27 2.73 -13.33 7.89
CA GLN A 27 4.15 -13.08 7.97
C GLN A 27 4.36 -11.65 7.49
N GLU A 28 4.17 -10.67 8.38
CA GLU A 28 5.14 -9.59 8.39
C GLU A 28 6.51 -10.27 8.46
N PRO A 29 7.43 -10.01 7.53
CA PRO A 29 8.71 -10.70 7.48
C PRO A 29 9.41 -10.52 8.83
N SER A 30 9.44 -11.60 9.60
CA SER A 30 10.11 -11.70 10.90
C SER A 30 11.59 -11.32 10.72
N ASP A 31 11.96 -10.17 11.28
CA ASP A 31 13.31 -9.77 11.65
C ASP A 31 14.39 -9.89 10.56
N MET A 32 14.30 -9.06 9.52
CA MET A 32 15.53 -8.43 9.02
C MET A 32 15.72 -7.14 9.84
N PHE A 33 16.22 -7.33 11.07
CA PHE A 33 16.44 -6.29 12.06
C PHE A 33 17.61 -5.39 11.61
N TRP A 34 17.36 -4.45 10.69
CA TRP A 34 18.33 -3.39 10.38
C TRP A 34 18.31 -2.37 11.52
N VAL A 35 19.01 -2.71 12.60
CA VAL A 35 19.26 -1.81 13.73
C VAL A 35 19.95 -0.57 13.22
N SER A 36 19.42 0.61 13.55
CA SER A 36 20.14 1.87 13.36
C SER A 36 21.60 1.72 13.81
N SER A 37 22.55 1.98 12.95
CA SER A 37 23.96 1.86 13.30
C SER A 37 24.46 3.19 13.89
N GLU A 38 25.20 3.12 15.00
CA GLU A 38 25.83 4.31 15.57
C GLU A 38 27.01 4.74 14.70
N CYS A 39 27.18 6.06 14.49
CA CYS A 39 28.24 6.62 13.65
C CYS A 39 29.66 6.48 14.23
N VAL A 40 29.78 5.97 15.45
CA VAL A 40 31.04 5.83 16.16
C VAL A 40 31.11 4.42 16.73
N ASP A 41 32.24 3.74 16.52
CA ASP A 41 32.47 2.42 17.10
C ASP A 41 32.73 2.50 18.61
N LYS A 42 32.82 1.34 19.27
CA LYS A 42 33.10 1.27 20.72
C LYS A 42 34.46 1.87 21.13
N ASN A 43 35.35 2.11 20.17
CA ASN A 43 36.68 2.68 20.38
C ASN A 43 36.74 4.17 20.03
N GLY A 44 35.62 4.81 19.70
CA GLY A 44 35.57 6.22 19.33
C GLY A 44 35.95 6.50 17.87
N LYS A 45 36.09 5.49 17.01
CA LYS A 45 36.41 5.68 15.60
C LYS A 45 35.15 5.92 14.77
N PRO A 46 35.19 6.85 13.80
CA PRO A 46 34.10 7.02 12.85
C PRO A 46 33.85 5.73 12.06
N GLN A 47 32.58 5.37 11.91
CA GLN A 47 32.11 4.28 11.06
C GLN A 47 30.87 4.73 10.28
N MET A 48 30.54 3.98 9.24
CA MET A 48 29.31 4.20 8.49
C MET A 48 28.09 3.94 9.39
N CYS A 49 27.12 4.85 9.36
CA CYS A 49 25.88 4.75 10.12
C CYS A 49 24.64 4.94 9.26
N TYR A 50 23.51 4.40 9.73
CA TYR A 50 22.19 4.56 9.12
C TYR A 50 21.08 4.63 10.19
N PRO A 51 19.92 5.26 9.91
CA PRO A 51 18.92 5.54 10.92
C PRO A 51 18.12 4.26 11.17
N PRO A 52 17.14 4.28 12.07
CA PRO A 52 16.10 3.27 12.00
C PRO A 52 15.32 3.41 10.68
N PHE A 53 14.93 2.28 10.07
CA PHE A 53 13.97 2.27 8.97
C PHE A 53 12.60 2.71 9.51
N THR A 54 12.13 3.89 9.10
CA THR A 54 10.82 4.43 9.46
C THR A 54 10.09 4.89 8.20
N SER A 55 8.76 5.06 8.30
CA SER A 55 8.00 5.65 7.19
C SER A 55 8.38 7.13 7.07
N ALA A 56 9.05 7.53 6.00
CA ALA A 56 9.35 8.93 5.72
C ALA A 56 8.09 9.76 5.45
N ALA A 57 7.00 9.10 5.05
CA ALA A 57 5.69 9.71 4.89
C ALA A 57 4.99 10.00 6.21
N ALA A 58 5.39 9.38 7.34
CA ALA A 58 4.70 9.56 8.61
C ALA A 58 4.63 11.04 9.02
N ASP A 59 3.44 11.50 9.41
CA ASP A 59 3.13 12.88 9.78
C ASP A 59 3.46 13.92 8.68
N ARG A 60 3.62 13.50 7.41
CA ARG A 60 3.88 14.40 6.27
C ARG A 60 2.60 14.96 5.67
N GLN A 61 2.72 16.15 5.10
CA GLN A 61 1.63 16.80 4.39
C GLN A 61 1.30 16.03 3.11
N VAL A 62 0.02 15.73 2.94
CA VAL A 62 -0.51 15.09 1.74
C VAL A 62 -1.55 15.99 1.10
N SER A 63 -1.47 16.15 -0.22
CA SER A 63 -2.44 16.87 -1.02
C SER A 63 -3.19 15.90 -1.92
N ALA A 64 -4.52 16.00 -1.93
CA ALA A 64 -5.40 15.21 -2.78
C ALA A 64 -6.18 16.14 -3.71
N THR A 65 -6.33 15.78 -4.99
CA THR A 65 -7.17 16.55 -5.93
C THR A 65 -8.67 16.29 -5.74
N ASN A 66 -9.03 15.27 -4.95
CA ASN A 66 -10.39 14.90 -4.65
C ASN A 66 -10.46 14.35 -3.23
N THR A 67 -11.50 14.69 -2.47
CA THR A 67 -11.78 14.09 -1.16
C THR A 67 -13.29 14.02 -0.99
N CYS A 68 -13.80 12.93 -0.43
CA CYS A 68 -15.23 12.81 -0.19
C CYS A 68 -15.74 13.82 0.85
N GLY A 69 -17.02 14.14 0.79
CA GLY A 69 -17.68 14.91 1.84
C GLY A 69 -17.38 16.41 1.87
N GLU A 70 -16.59 16.95 0.94
CA GLU A 70 -16.24 18.39 0.90
C GLU A 70 -17.43 19.29 0.53
N LYS A 71 -18.24 18.88 -0.45
CA LYS A 71 -19.40 19.65 -0.92
C LYS A 71 -20.67 19.35 -0.13
N ALA A 72 -20.90 18.06 0.14
CA ALA A 72 -22.09 17.55 0.84
C ALA A 72 -21.78 16.18 1.45
N ARG A 73 -22.63 15.74 2.38
CA ARG A 73 -22.55 14.39 2.96
C ARG A 73 -22.87 13.34 1.89
N GLN A 74 -21.91 12.46 1.62
CA GLN A 74 -21.96 11.45 0.56
C GLN A 74 -22.15 10.05 1.14
N LYS A 75 -22.86 9.18 0.44
CA LYS A 75 -23.03 7.77 0.85
C LYS A 75 -22.04 6.91 0.09
N TYR A 76 -21.28 6.07 0.79
CA TYR A 76 -20.40 5.08 0.17
C TYR A 76 -20.67 3.69 0.72
N CYS A 77 -20.32 2.65 -0.03
CA CYS A 77 -20.54 1.26 0.39
C CYS A 77 -19.27 0.44 0.25
N ILE A 78 -18.92 -0.26 1.34
CA ILE A 78 -17.78 -1.16 1.39
C ILE A 78 -18.25 -2.56 0.95
N HIS A 79 -17.60 -3.10 -0.08
CA HIS A 79 -17.83 -4.45 -0.57
C HIS A 79 -16.92 -5.42 0.19
N MET A 80 -17.50 -6.34 0.96
CA MET A 80 -16.74 -7.38 1.66
C MET A 80 -16.56 -8.60 0.74
N SER A 81 -15.41 -9.28 0.85
CA SER A 81 -14.96 -10.36 -0.05
C SER A 81 -15.79 -11.65 0.03
N THR A 82 -16.65 -11.81 1.04
CA THR A 82 -17.45 -13.02 1.28
C THR A 82 -18.80 -12.96 0.55
N SER A 83 -18.93 -13.79 -0.49
CA SER A 83 -20.15 -14.06 -1.25
C SER A 83 -21.35 -14.31 -0.32
N GLY A 84 -22.20 -13.32 -0.14
CA GLY A 84 -23.42 -13.41 0.68
C GLY A 84 -23.54 -12.39 1.81
N MET A 85 -22.47 -11.64 2.13
CA MET A 85 -22.58 -10.51 3.07
C MET A 85 -23.07 -9.26 2.34
N ALA A 86 -24.07 -8.58 2.92
CA ALA A 86 -24.58 -7.33 2.38
C ALA A 86 -23.49 -6.25 2.42
N SER A 87 -23.38 -5.46 1.34
CA SER A 87 -22.51 -4.28 1.31
C SER A 87 -22.83 -3.37 2.49
N ARG A 88 -21.83 -3.02 3.30
CA ARG A 88 -22.01 -2.12 4.44
C ARG A 88 -21.82 -0.69 3.96
N CYS A 89 -22.91 0.09 3.98
CA CYS A 89 -22.85 1.49 3.58
C CYS A 89 -22.66 2.41 4.79
N GLN A 90 -21.89 3.46 4.59
CA GLN A 90 -21.59 4.51 5.54
C GLN A 90 -21.71 5.87 4.83
N TYR A 91 -21.41 6.94 5.56
CA TYR A 91 -21.43 8.29 5.03
C TYR A 91 -20.07 8.96 5.21
N CYS A 92 -19.72 9.80 4.25
CA CYS A 92 -18.57 10.68 4.32
C CYS A 92 -19.02 12.13 4.38
N ASP A 93 -18.57 12.88 5.38
CA ASP A 93 -18.82 14.31 5.53
C ASP A 93 -17.61 14.99 6.16
N SER A 94 -16.95 15.88 5.41
CA SER A 94 -15.76 16.61 5.87
C SER A 94 -16.03 17.50 7.10
N ARG A 95 -17.29 17.88 7.34
CA ARG A 95 -17.68 18.73 8.48
C ARG A 95 -17.88 17.93 9.76
N ASN A 96 -17.92 16.60 9.67
CA ASN A 96 -18.08 15.70 10.80
C ASN A 96 -16.81 14.86 10.97
N PRO A 97 -16.00 15.08 12.03
CA PRO A 97 -14.74 14.37 12.25
C PRO A 97 -14.84 12.83 12.29
N VAL A 98 -16.03 12.29 12.60
CA VAL A 98 -16.26 10.83 12.65
C VAL A 98 -16.51 10.23 11.26
N GLU A 99 -16.95 11.06 10.31
CA GLU A 99 -17.28 10.68 8.93
C GLU A 99 -16.30 11.30 7.91
N SER A 100 -15.29 12.04 8.36
CA SER A 100 -14.28 12.65 7.49
C SER A 100 -13.21 11.65 7.07
N HIS A 101 -12.65 11.84 5.88
CA HIS A 101 -11.58 11.00 5.33
C HIS A 101 -10.54 11.87 4.63
N PHE A 102 -9.90 12.77 5.38
CA PHE A 102 -8.96 13.77 4.84
C PHE A 102 -7.66 13.15 4.32
N ALA A 103 -6.92 13.89 3.49
CA ALA A 103 -5.68 13.40 2.89
C ALA A 103 -4.60 13.10 3.94
N GLU A 104 -4.57 13.88 5.02
CA GLU A 104 -3.66 13.73 6.15
C GLU A 104 -3.81 12.38 6.86
N TYR A 105 -4.97 11.72 6.71
CA TYR A 105 -5.21 10.38 7.28
C TYR A 105 -4.41 9.28 6.58
N MET A 106 -3.81 9.56 5.41
CA MET A 106 -2.93 8.60 4.74
C MET A 106 -1.61 8.41 5.46
N THR A 107 -1.17 9.39 6.25
CA THR A 107 0.17 9.44 6.84
C THR A 107 0.14 9.59 8.36
N ASP A 108 -1.04 9.56 8.97
CA ASP A 108 -1.18 9.65 10.40
C ASP A 108 -0.77 8.35 11.12
N LYS A 109 -0.76 8.40 12.46
CA LYS A 109 -0.38 7.26 13.31
C LYS A 109 -1.53 6.28 13.57
N ASN A 110 -2.74 6.60 13.14
CA ASN A 110 -3.91 5.79 13.42
C ASN A 110 -4.19 4.84 12.25
N PRO A 111 -3.91 3.53 12.39
CA PRO A 111 -4.08 2.58 11.28
C PRO A 111 -5.54 2.41 10.83
N ASN A 112 -6.50 2.90 11.62
CA ASN A 112 -7.91 2.88 11.28
C ASN A 112 -8.37 4.12 10.50
N ASN A 113 -7.54 5.13 10.33
CA ASN A 113 -7.84 6.28 9.51
C ASN A 113 -7.39 6.02 8.06
N TRP A 114 -8.11 6.60 7.11
CA TRP A 114 -7.77 6.55 5.70
C TRP A 114 -8.32 7.76 4.97
N TRP A 115 -7.72 8.08 3.83
CA TRP A 115 -8.28 9.03 2.90
C TRP A 115 -9.21 8.34 1.90
N GLN A 116 -10.23 9.07 1.44
CA GLN A 116 -11.22 8.55 0.51
C GLN A 116 -11.66 9.57 -0.53
N SER A 117 -11.74 9.14 -1.79
CA SER A 117 -12.32 9.89 -2.89
C SER A 117 -13.85 9.94 -2.83
N GLU A 118 -14.47 10.85 -3.56
CA GLU A 118 -15.90 10.82 -3.85
C GLU A 118 -16.28 9.50 -4.56
N THR A 119 -17.58 9.14 -4.50
CA THR A 119 -18.11 7.96 -5.19
C THR A 119 -18.48 8.26 -6.63
N MET A 120 -18.59 7.25 -7.49
CA MET A 120 -19.10 7.40 -8.85
C MET A 120 -20.52 7.97 -8.92
N ALA A 121 -21.35 7.75 -7.90
CA ALA A 121 -22.70 8.28 -7.82
C ALA A 121 -22.69 9.81 -7.66
N ASP A 122 -21.75 10.33 -6.89
CA ASP A 122 -21.61 11.75 -6.61
C ASP A 122 -20.75 12.47 -7.67
N ASN A 123 -19.74 11.79 -8.20
CA ASN A 123 -18.87 12.32 -9.24
C ASN A 123 -18.52 11.25 -10.29
N PRO A 124 -19.37 11.09 -11.32
CA PRO A 124 -19.19 10.10 -12.37
C PRO A 124 -17.90 10.30 -13.19
N LEU A 125 -17.32 11.50 -13.21
CA LEU A 125 -16.17 11.83 -14.07
C LEU A 125 -14.82 11.36 -13.52
N LEU A 126 -14.72 11.15 -12.20
CA LEU A 126 -13.49 10.69 -11.51
C LEU A 126 -12.94 9.35 -12.01
N HIS A 127 -13.76 8.57 -12.70
CA HIS A 127 -13.39 7.22 -13.13
C HIS A 127 -13.13 7.11 -14.64
N PHE A 128 -13.65 8.07 -15.43
CA PHE A 128 -13.56 8.03 -16.90
C PHE A 128 -12.66 9.12 -17.50
N LYS A 129 -12.58 10.29 -16.87
CA LYS A 129 -11.90 11.46 -17.45
C LYS A 129 -10.91 12.11 -16.50
N ASP A 130 -11.26 12.20 -15.22
CA ASP A 130 -10.47 12.91 -14.23
C ASP A 130 -9.70 11.90 -13.38
N SER A 131 -8.38 11.85 -13.51
CA SER A 131 -7.53 11.04 -12.63
C SER A 131 -7.39 11.72 -11.26
N VAL A 132 -7.36 10.93 -10.18
CA VAL A 132 -7.08 11.48 -8.85
C VAL A 132 -5.58 11.46 -8.59
N ASN A 133 -5.04 12.61 -8.19
CA ASN A 133 -3.64 12.75 -7.78
C ASN A 133 -3.56 12.88 -6.26
N LEU A 134 -2.68 12.08 -5.68
CA LEU A 134 -2.32 12.17 -4.27
C LEU A 134 -0.84 12.42 -4.18
N THR A 135 -0.44 13.49 -3.53
CA THR A 135 0.94 13.94 -3.50
C THR A 135 1.40 14.10 -2.07
N VAL A 136 2.45 13.39 -1.69
CA VAL A 136 3.11 13.50 -0.39
C VAL A 136 4.37 14.35 -0.56
N ASP A 137 4.51 15.42 0.22
CA ASP A 137 5.78 16.15 0.37
C ASP A 137 6.54 15.59 1.58
N LEU A 138 7.65 14.92 1.33
CA LEU A 138 8.52 14.38 2.37
C LEU A 138 9.31 15.49 3.11
N GLY A 139 9.19 16.75 2.71
CA GLY A 139 9.82 17.93 3.32
C GLY A 139 11.34 18.05 3.11
N THR A 140 12.00 16.94 2.76
CA THR A 140 13.40 16.86 2.34
C THR A 140 13.56 15.72 1.34
N GLN A 141 14.73 15.63 0.71
CA GLN A 141 15.07 14.52 -0.16
C GLN A 141 15.33 13.26 0.65
N PHE A 142 14.80 12.14 0.15
CA PHE A 142 15.06 10.81 0.66
C PHE A 142 15.45 9.85 -0.48
N HIS A 143 16.39 8.95 -0.24
CA HIS A 143 16.58 7.71 -0.98
C HIS A 143 15.46 6.74 -0.57
N VAL A 144 14.49 6.55 -1.44
CA VAL A 144 13.32 5.73 -1.15
C VAL A 144 13.62 4.28 -1.48
N ASN A 145 13.24 3.36 -0.59
CA ASN A 145 13.46 1.93 -0.78
C ASN A 145 12.17 1.24 -1.27
N TYR A 146 11.04 1.52 -0.61
CA TYR A 146 9.74 1.00 -1.01
C TYR A 146 8.64 2.07 -0.89
N VAL A 147 7.70 2.02 -1.83
CA VAL A 147 6.39 2.65 -1.67
C VAL A 147 5.38 1.54 -1.40
N TYR A 148 4.71 1.62 -0.27
CA TYR A 148 3.68 0.68 0.16
C TYR A 148 2.34 1.41 0.26
N LEU A 149 1.32 0.87 -0.39
CA LEU A 149 -0.02 1.43 -0.41
C LEU A 149 -0.99 0.35 0.08
N GLN A 150 -1.84 0.70 1.06
CA GLN A 150 -2.86 -0.20 1.58
C GLN A 150 -4.25 0.36 1.32
N PHE A 151 -5.05 -0.35 0.55
CA PHE A 151 -6.34 0.11 0.07
C PHE A 151 -7.48 -0.34 1.00
N ARG A 152 -8.34 0.60 1.40
CA ARG A 152 -9.64 0.37 2.04
C ARG A 152 -10.77 0.18 1.01
N SER A 153 -10.39 0.12 -0.26
CA SER A 153 -11.22 -0.21 -1.42
C SER A 153 -10.54 -1.33 -2.22
N PRO A 154 -11.15 -1.85 -3.30
CA PRO A 154 -10.39 -2.60 -4.28
C PRO A 154 -9.27 -1.74 -4.86
N ARG A 155 -8.18 -2.39 -5.28
CA ARG A 155 -7.04 -1.71 -5.91
C ARG A 155 -7.46 -1.10 -7.26
N PRO A 156 -6.86 0.03 -7.65
CA PRO A 156 -7.22 0.69 -8.91
C PRO A 156 -6.87 -0.19 -10.11
N HIS A 157 -7.68 -0.06 -11.17
CA HIS A 157 -7.45 -0.77 -12.42
C HIS A 157 -6.17 -0.32 -13.13
N ALA A 158 -5.86 0.99 -13.01
CA ALA A 158 -4.64 1.57 -13.52
C ALA A 158 -4.13 2.64 -12.53
N MET A 159 -2.83 2.66 -12.28
CA MET A 159 -2.17 3.62 -11.41
C MET A 159 -0.73 3.86 -11.87
N VAL A 160 -0.26 5.08 -11.69
CA VAL A 160 1.12 5.47 -11.93
C VAL A 160 1.65 6.14 -10.67
N ILE A 161 2.81 5.66 -10.20
CA ILE A 161 3.57 6.32 -9.14
C ILE A 161 4.58 7.23 -9.83
N TYR A 162 4.54 8.51 -9.52
CA TYR A 162 5.48 9.53 -9.95
C TYR A 162 6.38 9.94 -8.80
N LYS A 163 7.56 10.41 -9.15
CA LYS A 163 8.48 11.05 -8.20
C LYS A 163 8.97 12.38 -8.73
N ARG A 164 9.39 13.24 -7.80
CA ARG A 164 10.03 14.52 -8.08
C ARG A 164 11.11 14.78 -7.05
N PHE A 165 12.27 15.21 -7.53
CA PHE A 165 13.46 15.41 -6.71
C PHE A 165 13.42 16.70 -5.89
N ASP A 166 12.96 17.80 -6.49
CA ASP A 166 12.81 19.10 -5.83
C ASP A 166 11.67 19.94 -6.46
N ASP A 167 11.47 21.17 -5.97
CA ASP A 167 10.42 22.08 -6.44
C ASP A 167 10.58 22.56 -7.90
N THR A 168 11.74 22.34 -8.51
CA THR A 168 12.09 22.80 -9.86
C THR A 168 12.18 21.67 -10.89
N SER A 169 12.39 20.44 -10.41
CA SER A 169 12.51 19.23 -11.21
C SER A 169 11.17 18.87 -11.85
N ASP A 170 11.19 18.13 -12.95
CA ASP A 170 9.98 17.59 -13.55
C ASP A 170 9.47 16.36 -12.77
N TRP A 171 8.16 16.10 -12.89
CA TRP A 171 7.58 14.84 -12.43
C TRP A 171 8.00 13.71 -13.37
N THR A 172 8.61 12.67 -12.82
CA THR A 172 9.05 11.49 -13.58
C THR A 172 8.28 10.25 -13.15
N PRO A 173 7.85 9.39 -14.09
CA PRO A 173 7.17 8.15 -13.74
C PRO A 173 8.17 7.19 -13.10
N TRP A 174 7.74 6.53 -12.01
CA TRP A 174 8.57 5.60 -11.26
C TRP A 174 8.14 4.14 -11.48
N ALA A 175 6.83 3.91 -11.51
CA ALA A 175 6.24 2.61 -11.81
C ALA A 175 4.80 2.76 -12.32
N TYR A 176 4.41 1.84 -13.19
CA TYR A 176 3.05 1.71 -13.69
C TYR A 176 2.41 0.43 -13.15
N PHE A 177 1.11 0.48 -12.90
CA PHE A 177 0.31 -0.65 -12.44
C PHE A 177 -0.96 -0.68 -13.27
N SER A 178 -1.25 -1.79 -13.94
CA SER A 178 -2.53 -1.95 -14.63
C SER A 178 -2.89 -3.41 -14.77
N SER A 179 -4.18 -3.77 -14.81
CA SER A 179 -4.57 -5.16 -15.10
C SER A 179 -4.17 -5.61 -16.51
N ASN A 180 -3.86 -4.66 -17.41
CA ASN A 180 -3.32 -4.91 -18.73
C ASN A 180 -2.39 -3.76 -19.13
N CYS A 181 -1.10 -3.91 -18.79
CA CYS A 181 -0.06 -2.91 -18.99
C CYS A 181 0.09 -2.49 -20.47
N TYR A 182 -0.05 -3.45 -21.38
CA TYR A 182 0.08 -3.20 -22.81
C TYR A 182 -1.07 -2.34 -23.34
N THR A 183 -2.29 -2.62 -22.92
CA THR A 183 -3.48 -1.89 -23.40
C THR A 183 -3.55 -0.48 -22.82
N TYR A 184 -3.22 -0.31 -21.54
CA TYR A 184 -3.35 1.00 -20.85
C TYR A 184 -2.14 1.91 -21.05
N PHE A 185 -0.93 1.36 -21.02
CA PHE A 185 0.31 2.14 -21.04
C PHE A 185 1.23 1.81 -22.23
N GLY A 186 0.87 0.85 -23.08
CA GLY A 186 1.75 0.40 -24.17
C GLY A 186 3.02 -0.31 -23.67
N MET A 187 3.04 -0.75 -22.42
CA MET A 187 4.21 -1.33 -21.78
C MET A 187 4.09 -2.85 -21.70
N THR A 188 5.19 -3.55 -21.95
CA THR A 188 5.27 -5.00 -21.75
C THR A 188 5.36 -5.32 -20.26
N TYR A 189 4.54 -6.26 -19.80
CA TYR A 189 4.64 -6.83 -18.46
C TYR A 189 5.54 -8.07 -18.46
N ASN A 190 6.43 -8.16 -17.47
CA ASN A 190 7.20 -9.37 -17.17
C ASN A 190 6.90 -9.77 -15.72
N VAL A 191 6.61 -11.06 -15.50
CA VAL A 191 6.32 -11.60 -14.16
C VAL A 191 7.47 -11.37 -13.19
N VAL A 192 8.70 -11.50 -13.68
CA VAL A 192 9.90 -11.07 -12.94
C VAL A 192 10.39 -9.77 -13.59
N PRO A 193 10.42 -8.65 -12.85
CA PRO A 193 10.93 -7.39 -13.37
C PRO A 193 12.37 -7.53 -13.88
N VAL A 194 12.64 -7.01 -15.08
CA VAL A 194 13.98 -6.97 -15.68
C VAL A 194 14.40 -5.51 -15.79
N PHE A 195 15.46 -5.15 -15.07
CA PHE A 195 16.00 -3.80 -15.04
C PHE A 195 17.31 -3.75 -15.85
N THR A 196 17.25 -3.15 -17.03
CA THR A 196 18.44 -2.94 -17.88
C THR A 196 19.27 -1.74 -17.44
N SER A 197 18.68 -0.84 -16.67
CA SER A 197 19.31 0.38 -16.12
C SER A 197 18.66 0.75 -14.78
N PRO A 198 19.36 1.51 -13.91
CA PRO A 198 18.81 1.96 -12.63
C PRO A 198 17.54 2.80 -12.77
N ASP A 199 17.36 3.58 -13.83
CA ASP A 199 16.19 4.43 -14.07
C ASP A 199 15.04 3.69 -14.79
N LYS A 200 15.22 2.42 -15.17
CA LYS A 200 14.25 1.68 -15.98
C LYS A 200 12.88 1.64 -15.30
N VAL A 201 11.89 2.22 -15.97
CA VAL A 201 10.49 2.18 -15.52
C VAL A 201 9.84 0.88 -15.98
N ILE A 202 9.06 0.26 -15.08
CA ILE A 202 8.37 -1.01 -15.30
C ILE A 202 6.85 -0.84 -15.15
N CYS A 203 6.12 -1.82 -15.67
CA CYS A 203 4.69 -1.97 -15.42
C CYS A 203 4.42 -3.33 -14.75
N GLN A 204 3.51 -3.37 -13.78
CA GLN A 204 3.15 -4.57 -13.00
C GLN A 204 1.65 -4.84 -13.09
N GLU A 205 1.26 -6.07 -13.42
CA GLU A 205 -0.15 -6.45 -13.57
C GLU A 205 -0.75 -7.11 -12.32
N GLU A 206 0.08 -7.75 -11.50
CA GLU A 206 -0.34 -8.51 -10.31
C GLU A 206 -1.09 -7.67 -9.26
N TYR A 207 -0.78 -6.38 -9.19
CA TYR A 207 -1.32 -5.44 -8.22
C TYR A 207 -2.65 -4.80 -8.62
N SER A 208 -3.14 -5.05 -9.84
CA SER A 208 -4.33 -4.38 -10.39
C SER A 208 -5.51 -5.33 -10.60
N THR A 209 -5.45 -6.53 -10.02
CA THR A 209 -6.59 -7.44 -9.97
C THR A 209 -7.61 -6.94 -8.94
N LEU A 210 -8.90 -7.18 -9.20
CA LEU A 210 -10.00 -6.69 -8.37
C LEU A 210 -9.95 -7.22 -6.93
N GLN A 211 -9.40 -8.42 -6.73
CA GLN A 211 -9.23 -8.99 -5.41
C GLN A 211 -7.90 -8.55 -4.78
N PRO A 212 -7.86 -8.36 -3.45
CA PRO A 212 -9.00 -8.37 -2.54
C PRO A 212 -9.84 -7.09 -2.66
N LEU A 213 -11.13 -7.16 -2.32
CA LEU A 213 -12.03 -6.00 -2.38
C LEU A 213 -11.81 -4.98 -1.25
N TYR A 214 -11.01 -5.35 -0.26
CA TYR A 214 -10.68 -4.58 0.92
C TYR A 214 -9.31 -5.03 1.42
N GLU A 215 -8.52 -4.12 2.00
CA GLU A 215 -7.15 -4.38 2.47
C GLU A 215 -6.24 -4.94 1.36
N GLY A 216 -6.45 -4.45 0.14
CA GLY A 216 -5.54 -4.73 -0.97
C GLY A 216 -4.23 -3.98 -0.79
N GLU A 217 -3.12 -4.63 -1.12
CA GLU A 217 -1.80 -4.03 -0.95
C GLU A 217 -1.12 -3.86 -2.31
N VAL A 218 -0.34 -2.79 -2.41
CA VAL A 218 0.62 -2.57 -3.51
C VAL A 218 1.96 -2.24 -2.88
N ILE A 219 2.97 -3.05 -3.22
CA ILE A 219 4.34 -2.87 -2.75
C ILE A 219 5.20 -2.63 -3.97
N PHE A 220 5.80 -1.46 -4.04
CA PHE A 220 6.73 -1.10 -5.09
C PHE A 220 8.13 -0.99 -4.50
N SER A 221 9.02 -1.92 -4.84
CA SER A 221 10.44 -1.78 -4.53
C SER A 221 11.11 -0.86 -5.53
N VAL A 222 11.68 0.22 -5.03
CA VAL A 222 12.41 1.21 -5.82
C VAL A 222 13.76 0.67 -6.25
N ILE A 223 14.43 -0.11 -5.41
CA ILE A 223 15.85 -0.44 -5.57
C ILE A 223 16.11 -1.93 -5.86
N ASN A 224 15.24 -2.85 -5.42
CA ASN A 224 15.47 -4.28 -5.61
C ASN A 224 15.47 -4.68 -7.08
N GLY A 225 16.42 -5.54 -7.45
CA GLY A 225 16.57 -6.08 -8.81
C GLY A 225 17.19 -5.11 -9.81
N ARG A 226 17.41 -3.85 -9.44
CA ARG A 226 18.13 -2.89 -10.28
C ARG A 226 19.63 -3.18 -10.30
N PRO A 227 20.33 -2.89 -11.42
CA PRO A 227 21.78 -3.01 -11.47
C PRO A 227 22.46 -2.25 -10.33
N ASN A 228 23.55 -2.80 -9.81
CA ASN A 228 24.38 -2.22 -8.75
C ASN A 228 23.68 -2.01 -7.39
N TYR A 229 22.48 -2.56 -7.18
CA TYR A 229 21.74 -2.48 -5.92
C TYR A 229 22.61 -2.81 -4.67
N ASP A 230 23.45 -3.84 -4.76
CA ASP A 230 24.32 -4.26 -3.64
C ASP A 230 25.42 -3.22 -3.29
N ARG A 231 25.71 -2.29 -4.20
CA ARG A 231 26.69 -1.20 -4.04
C ARG A 231 26.00 0.16 -3.96
N PHE A 232 24.79 0.20 -3.41
CA PHE A 232 23.94 1.40 -3.33
C PHE A 232 24.68 2.67 -2.87
N PHE A 233 25.55 2.57 -1.86
CA PHE A 233 26.28 3.72 -1.31
C PHE A 233 27.51 4.16 -2.11
N GLU A 234 27.95 3.35 -3.06
CA GLU A 234 29.15 3.61 -3.88
C GLU A 234 28.80 4.07 -5.29
N ASP A 235 27.55 3.87 -5.72
CA ASP A 235 27.10 4.12 -7.08
C ASP A 235 26.19 5.35 -7.16
N THR A 236 26.68 6.41 -7.80
CA THR A 236 25.90 7.62 -8.04
C THR A 236 24.74 7.41 -9.03
N GLU A 237 24.75 6.36 -9.85
CA GLU A 237 23.66 6.05 -10.77
C GLU A 237 22.39 5.55 -10.07
N LEU A 238 22.48 5.14 -8.80
CA LEU A 238 21.32 4.74 -7.99
C LEU A 238 20.59 5.92 -7.31
N GLN A 239 21.01 7.18 -7.55
CA GLN A 239 20.25 8.39 -7.18
C GLN A 239 18.85 8.46 -7.84
N VAL A 240 18.54 7.53 -8.73
CA VAL A 240 17.17 7.24 -9.19
C VAL A 240 16.22 6.83 -8.05
N SER A 241 16.73 6.48 -6.86
CA SER A 241 15.90 6.29 -5.66
C SER A 241 15.40 7.60 -5.03
N ASP A 242 15.97 8.73 -5.45
CA ASP A 242 15.86 9.97 -4.70
C ASP A 242 14.55 10.66 -5.04
N ALA A 243 13.82 11.06 -4.01
CA ALA A 243 12.58 11.80 -4.14
C ALA A 243 12.35 12.68 -2.90
N ARG A 244 11.85 13.90 -3.13
CA ARG A 244 11.19 14.69 -2.08
C ARG A 244 9.68 14.58 -2.19
N PHE A 245 9.16 14.57 -3.41
CA PHE A 245 7.71 14.42 -3.63
C PHE A 245 7.42 13.10 -4.33
N ILE A 246 6.38 12.42 -3.83
CA ILE A 246 5.85 11.20 -4.43
C ILE A 246 4.39 11.45 -4.71
N SER A 247 3.96 11.13 -5.94
CA SER A 247 2.57 11.25 -6.33
C SER A 247 2.02 9.94 -6.86
N ALA A 248 0.86 9.52 -6.34
CA ALA A 248 0.08 8.42 -6.91
C ALA A 248 -1.05 9.01 -7.75
N ASN A 249 -0.98 8.80 -9.06
CA ASN A 249 -2.06 9.09 -9.99
C ASN A 249 -2.82 7.79 -10.24
N TYR A 250 -4.12 7.75 -10.01
CA TYR A 250 -4.88 6.54 -10.28
C TYR A 250 -6.14 6.81 -11.10
N SER A 251 -6.50 5.79 -11.86
CA SER A 251 -7.73 5.69 -12.64
C SER A 251 -8.41 4.38 -12.29
N THR A 252 -9.63 4.49 -11.81
CA THR A 252 -10.46 3.37 -11.40
C THR A 252 -11.43 3.04 -12.52
N ASN A 253 -11.02 2.19 -13.44
CA ASN A 253 -11.96 1.52 -14.33
C ASN A 253 -12.66 0.42 -13.55
N CYS A 254 -13.80 0.73 -12.94
CA CYS A 254 -14.59 -0.26 -12.23
C CYS A 254 -15.98 -0.34 -12.85
N GLN A 255 -16.31 -1.50 -13.40
CA GLN A 255 -17.69 -1.98 -13.57
C GLN A 255 -18.36 -2.30 -12.21
N CYS A 256 -17.92 -1.63 -11.14
CA CYS A 256 -18.43 -1.85 -9.79
C CYS A 256 -19.50 -0.81 -9.46
N SER A 257 -20.28 -1.08 -8.41
CA SER A 257 -21.46 -0.29 -8.01
C SER A 257 -21.21 1.23 -7.99
N ASN A 258 -22.23 2.03 -8.32
CA ASN A 258 -22.16 3.50 -8.31
C ASN A 258 -21.68 4.09 -6.96
N TYR A 259 -21.81 3.36 -5.85
CA TYR A 259 -21.40 3.81 -4.51
C TYR A 259 -19.98 3.41 -4.10
N GLN A 260 -19.15 2.94 -5.05
CA GLN A 260 -17.76 2.63 -4.79
C GLN A 260 -16.89 3.89 -4.91
N SER A 261 -15.97 4.05 -3.95
CA SER A 261 -14.91 5.05 -3.92
C SER A 261 -13.54 4.37 -3.92
N SER A 262 -12.51 5.13 -4.26
CA SER A 262 -11.12 4.75 -4.00
C SER A 262 -10.70 5.24 -2.63
N SER A 263 -10.10 4.35 -1.83
CA SER A 263 -9.72 4.66 -0.46
C SER A 263 -8.43 3.94 -0.12
N PHE A 264 -7.44 4.63 0.45
CA PHE A 264 -6.19 4.00 0.88
C PHE A 264 -5.41 4.82 1.91
N VAL A 265 -4.37 4.17 2.44
CA VAL A 265 -3.34 4.70 3.33
C VAL A 265 -1.98 4.54 2.63
N ILE A 266 -1.06 5.48 2.85
CA ILE A 266 0.25 5.51 2.18
C ILE A 266 1.35 5.35 3.22
N PHE A 267 2.20 4.36 3.02
CA PHE A 267 3.45 4.22 3.75
C PHE A 267 4.61 4.30 2.76
N ILE A 268 5.54 5.22 2.99
CA ILE A 268 6.75 5.34 2.17
C ILE A 268 7.93 4.96 3.06
N MET A 269 8.48 3.78 2.81
CA MET A 269 9.68 3.32 3.50
C MET A 269 10.90 3.79 2.73
N SER A 270 11.66 4.68 3.35
CA SER A 270 12.91 5.17 2.78
C SER A 270 14.11 4.64 3.55
N ALA A 271 15.27 4.68 2.90
CA ALA A 271 16.55 4.43 3.50
C ALA A 271 17.44 5.65 3.20
N TRP A 272 17.33 6.68 4.05
CA TRP A 272 17.98 7.99 3.96
C TRP A 272 17.58 8.86 2.81
#